data_AF-A0A6G2V1B6-F1
#
_entry.id   AF-A0A6G2V1B6-F1
#
_cell.length_a   1.000
_cell.length_b   1.000
_cell.length_c   1.000
_cell.angle_alpha   90.00
_cell.angle_beta   90.00
_cell.angle_gamma   90.00
#
_symmetry.space_group_name_H-M   'P 1'
#
loop_
_entity.id
_entity.type
_entity.pdbx_description
1 polymer ?
#
loop_
_entity_poly.entity_id
_entity_poly.type
_entity_poly.pdbx_seq_one_letter_code
_entity_poly.pdbx_strand_id
1 'polypeptide(L)'
;GGAAPPALGAVHRYPFGSPCAVALRTGRTEDVPGDDRGFVQSTLAVPMVAHDTVVGLVRFSRTKGSEPFDARDRALATELAARAAVCIDNARLYRREHERALILQRSLLPPGDPEAAGLDIACRYLPGNTANEVGGDWFDVIELPGHRTALVVGDVMGRGLRAAVAMGELRTAVRTLALLDLEPAEVLSALDEV
;
A
#
# COMPACT_ATOMS: atom_id res chain seq x y z
N GLY A 1 -30.95 18.48 4.35
CA GLY A 1 -30.89 17.21 3.65
C GLY A 1 -29.61 16.55 4.08
N GLY A 2 -29.69 15.50 4.88
CA GLY A 2 -28.52 14.67 5.16
C GLY A 2 -28.18 13.92 3.88
N ALA A 3 -27.22 14.41 3.10
CA ALA A 3 -26.73 13.67 1.95
C ALA A 3 -26.34 12.27 2.42
N ALA A 4 -26.90 11.24 1.78
CA ALA A 4 -26.52 9.85 2.03
C ALA A 4 -24.99 9.75 2.01
N PRO A 5 -24.39 8.93 2.89
CA PRO A 5 -22.95 8.74 2.88
C PRO A 5 -22.52 8.38 1.45
N PRO A 6 -21.49 9.05 0.90
CA PRO A 6 -21.02 8.73 -0.44
C PRO A 6 -20.64 7.25 -0.48
N ALA A 7 -20.93 6.59 -1.60
CA ALA A 7 -20.52 5.21 -1.80
C ALA A 7 -19.00 5.10 -1.59
N LEU A 8 -18.57 4.05 -0.89
CA LEU A 8 -17.14 3.80 -0.67
C LEU A 8 -16.43 3.71 -2.03
N GLY A 9 -15.35 4.49 -2.18
CA GLY A 9 -14.59 4.59 -3.43
C GLY A 9 -15.09 5.62 -4.44
N ALA A 10 -16.27 6.22 -4.25
CA ALA A 10 -16.77 7.28 -5.13
C ALA A 10 -16.12 8.65 -4.83
N VAL A 11 -15.89 9.44 -5.87
CA VAL A 11 -15.42 10.82 -5.73
C VAL A 11 -16.57 11.70 -5.24
N HIS A 12 -16.49 12.16 -4.00
CA HIS A 12 -17.43 13.12 -3.44
C HIS A 12 -16.91 14.55 -3.61
N ARG A 13 -17.71 15.44 -4.21
CA ARG A 13 -17.36 16.84 -4.43
C ARG A 13 -18.21 17.73 -3.55
N TYR A 14 -17.55 18.56 -2.73
CA TYR A 14 -18.22 19.62 -1.99
C TYR A 14 -18.37 20.87 -2.86
N PRO A 15 -19.52 21.56 -2.83
CA PRO A 15 -19.68 22.85 -3.51
C PRO A 15 -18.61 23.85 -3.07
N PHE A 16 -18.12 24.64 -4.03
CA PHE A 16 -17.15 25.70 -3.76
C PHE A 16 -17.72 26.70 -2.76
N GLY A 17 -17.00 26.95 -1.67
CA GLY A 17 -17.44 27.83 -0.57
C GLY A 17 -18.30 27.15 0.51
N SER A 18 -18.67 25.87 0.36
CA SER A 18 -19.32 25.15 1.46
C SER A 18 -18.38 25.02 2.67
N PRO A 19 -18.88 24.95 3.91
CA PRO A 19 -18.02 24.85 5.09
C PRO A 19 -17.10 23.63 5.05
N CYS A 20 -17.56 22.51 4.47
CA CYS A 20 -16.72 21.33 4.21
C CYS A 20 -15.57 21.62 3.23
N ALA A 21 -15.83 22.36 2.15
CA ALA A 21 -14.80 22.78 1.20
C ALA A 21 -13.84 23.82 1.80
N VAL A 22 -14.34 24.71 2.68
CA VAL A 22 -13.50 25.66 3.43
C VAL A 22 -12.59 24.90 4.38
N ALA A 23 -13.13 24.02 5.22
CA ALA A 23 -12.36 23.20 6.16
C ALA A 23 -11.25 22.39 5.47
N LEU A 24 -11.56 21.77 4.33
CA LEU A 24 -10.58 21.03 3.52
C LEU A 24 -9.45 21.93 2.96
N ARG A 25 -9.73 23.19 2.63
CA ARG A 25 -8.72 24.12 2.10
C ARG A 25 -7.90 24.82 3.18
N THR A 26 -8.52 25.15 4.30
CA THR A 26 -7.89 25.97 5.36
C THR A 26 -7.26 25.11 6.44
N GLY A 27 -7.62 23.82 6.53
CA GLY A 27 -7.23 22.97 7.66
C GLY A 27 -7.87 23.40 8.97
N ARG A 28 -8.95 24.19 8.94
CA ARG A 28 -9.66 24.67 10.14
C ARG A 28 -11.04 24.05 10.26
N THR A 29 -11.47 23.81 11.50
CA THR A 29 -12.81 23.32 11.80
C THR A 29 -13.85 24.40 11.49
N GLU A 30 -14.90 24.04 10.75
CA GLU A 30 -15.97 24.93 10.33
C GLU A 30 -17.33 24.44 10.83
N ASP A 31 -18.21 25.37 11.19
CA ASP A 31 -19.60 25.07 11.52
C ASP A 31 -20.42 24.90 10.23
N VAL A 32 -21.19 23.81 10.17
CA VAL A 32 -22.13 23.51 9.10
C VAL A 32 -23.54 23.70 9.69
N PRO A 33 -24.31 24.68 9.20
CA PRO A 33 -25.68 24.88 9.63
C PRO A 33 -26.52 23.62 9.42
N GLY A 34 -27.39 23.31 10.38
CA GLY A 34 -28.43 22.30 10.18
C GLY A 34 -29.40 22.70 9.07
N ASP A 35 -30.11 21.72 8.52
CA ASP A 35 -31.23 22.00 7.63
C ASP A 35 -32.50 22.17 8.47
N ASP A 36 -33.20 23.29 8.32
CA ASP A 36 -34.45 23.59 9.02
C ASP A 36 -35.49 22.46 8.86
N ARG A 37 -35.48 21.76 7.73
CA ARG A 37 -36.39 20.64 7.41
C ARG A 37 -35.87 19.25 7.82
N GLY A 38 -34.66 19.15 8.37
CA GLY A 38 -34.01 17.89 8.75
C GLY A 38 -34.03 17.58 10.25
N PHE A 39 -33.57 16.38 10.62
CA PHE A 39 -33.35 15.98 12.02
C PHE A 39 -32.00 16.49 12.58
N VAL A 40 -31.11 17.00 11.74
CA VAL A 40 -29.78 17.51 12.14
C VAL A 40 -29.89 19.00 12.45
N GLN A 41 -29.46 19.40 13.64
CA GLN A 41 -29.51 20.77 14.14
C GLN A 41 -28.21 21.54 13.89
N SER A 42 -27.06 20.88 14.12
CA SER A 42 -25.74 21.47 13.89
C SER A 42 -24.73 20.40 13.54
N THR A 43 -23.78 20.73 12.66
CA THR A 43 -22.69 19.83 12.28
C THR A 43 -21.35 20.56 12.36
N LEU A 44 -20.32 19.92 12.91
CA LEU A 44 -18.93 20.37 12.79
C LEU A 44 -18.28 19.65 11.60
N ALA A 45 -17.69 20.42 10.68
CA ALA A 45 -16.78 19.91 9.65
C ALA A 45 -15.35 20.07 10.17
N VAL A 46 -14.73 18.96 10.56
CA VAL A 46 -13.41 18.93 11.19
C VAL A 46 -12.40 18.31 10.22
N PRO A 47 -11.42 19.07 9.71
CA PRO A 47 -10.40 18.52 8.83
C PRO A 47 -9.44 17.63 9.61
N MET A 48 -8.99 16.57 8.95
CA MET A 48 -7.98 15.65 9.46
C MET A 48 -6.63 16.11 8.92
N VAL A 49 -5.83 16.76 9.75
CA VAL A 49 -4.53 17.34 9.35
C VAL A 49 -3.39 16.51 9.93
N ALA A 50 -2.50 16.02 9.07
CA ALA A 50 -1.26 15.34 9.44
C ALA A 50 -0.12 15.93 8.60
N HIS A 51 1.01 16.28 9.24
CA HIS A 51 2.19 16.84 8.56
C HIS A 51 1.83 17.99 7.58
N ASP A 52 1.06 18.98 8.07
CA ASP A 52 0.56 20.13 7.29
C ASP A 52 -0.30 19.79 6.06
N THR A 53 -0.75 18.54 5.95
CA THR A 53 -1.56 18.04 4.85
C THR A 53 -2.93 17.57 5.35
N VAL A 54 -4.00 18.00 4.68
CA VAL A 54 -5.36 17.54 4.98
C VAL A 54 -5.57 16.16 4.34
N VAL A 55 -5.64 15.11 5.16
CA VAL A 55 -5.79 13.72 4.72
C VAL A 55 -7.25 13.28 4.57
N GLY A 56 -8.19 14.06 5.12
CA GLY A 56 -9.62 13.79 5.11
C GLY A 56 -10.46 14.82 5.89
N LEU A 57 -11.76 14.54 6.02
CA LEU A 57 -12.72 15.36 6.75
C LEU A 57 -13.63 14.47 7.60
N VAL A 58 -13.84 14.83 8.85
CA VAL A 58 -14.83 14.20 9.75
C VAL A 58 -15.99 15.16 9.97
N ARG A 59 -17.22 14.63 9.98
CA ARG A 59 -18.42 15.42 10.32
C ARG A 59 -19.02 14.90 11.60
N PHE A 60 -19.09 15.76 12.62
CA PHE A 60 -19.82 15.48 13.86
C PHE A 60 -21.17 16.16 13.76
N SER A 61 -22.27 15.42 13.85
CA SER A 61 -23.62 15.99 13.69
C SER A 61 -24.43 15.76 14.96
N ARG A 62 -25.11 16.80 15.43
CA ARG A 62 -26.09 16.72 16.52
C ARG A 62 -27.50 16.80 15.96
N THR A 63 -28.40 15.99 16.52
CA THR A 63 -29.82 15.99 16.14
C THR A 63 -30.61 17.06 16.91
N LYS A 64 -31.78 17.42 16.38
CA LYS A 64 -32.73 18.33 17.05
C LYS A 64 -33.01 17.85 18.49
N GLY A 65 -32.91 18.78 19.44
CA GLY A 65 -33.09 18.52 20.88
C GLY A 65 -31.77 18.29 21.65
N SER A 66 -30.63 18.29 20.96
CA SER A 66 -29.31 18.35 21.61
C SER A 66 -28.87 19.81 21.76
N GLU A 67 -28.05 20.10 22.77
CA GLU A 67 -27.39 21.41 22.88
C GLU A 67 -26.49 21.65 21.65
N PRO A 68 -26.32 22.92 21.20
CA PRO A 68 -25.35 23.23 20.15
C PRO A 68 -23.93 22.81 20.54
N PHE A 69 -23.06 22.63 19.55
CA PHE A 69 -21.63 22.42 19.82
C PHE A 69 -21.03 23.68 20.47
N ASP A 70 -20.33 23.49 21.58
CA ASP A 70 -19.60 24.55 22.24
C ASP A 70 -18.10 24.55 21.86
N ALA A 71 -17.34 25.49 22.44
CA ALA A 71 -15.90 25.58 22.19
C ALA A 71 -15.13 24.34 22.66
N ARG A 72 -15.61 23.66 23.71
CA ARG A 72 -14.96 22.46 24.27
C ARG A 72 -15.19 21.27 23.36
N ASP A 73 -16.40 21.08 22.86
CA ASP A 73 -16.73 20.08 21.86
C ASP A 73 -15.88 20.27 20.60
N ARG A 74 -15.74 21.51 20.13
CA ARG A 74 -14.91 21.83 18.96
C ARG A 74 -13.45 21.46 19.20
N ALA A 75 -12.90 21.80 20.36
CA ALA A 75 -11.53 21.45 20.72
C ALA A 75 -11.33 19.93 20.76
N LEU A 76 -12.24 19.19 21.41
CA LEU A 76 -12.20 17.73 21.49
C LEU A 76 -12.31 17.08 20.12
N ALA A 77 -13.26 17.51 19.29
CA ALA A 77 -13.45 17.00 17.94
C ALA A 77 -12.21 17.21 17.07
N THR A 78 -11.57 18.38 17.21
CA THR A 78 -10.32 18.72 16.50
C THR A 78 -9.17 17.82 16.96
N GLU A 79 -9.04 17.57 18.27
CA GLU A 79 -8.01 16.68 18.80
C GLU A 79 -8.19 15.23 18.33
N LEU A 80 -9.43 14.72 18.35
CA LEU A 80 -9.76 13.38 17.85
C LEU A 80 -9.45 13.25 16.36
N ALA A 81 -9.81 14.26 15.57
CA ALA A 81 -9.51 14.28 14.14
C ALA A 81 -8.01 14.33 13.86
N ALA A 82 -7.22 15.08 14.65
CA ALA A 82 -5.77 15.12 14.53
C ALA A 82 -5.12 13.76 14.82
N ARG A 83 -5.54 13.07 15.89
CA ARG A 83 -5.05 11.71 16.20
C ARG A 83 -5.39 10.72 15.08
N ALA A 84 -6.63 10.75 14.60
CA ALA A 84 -7.05 9.90 13.49
C ALA A 84 -6.29 10.24 12.19
N ALA A 85 -5.97 11.51 11.95
CA ALA A 85 -5.20 11.96 10.79
C ALA A 85 -3.82 11.30 10.75
N VAL A 86 -3.09 11.34 11.87
CA VAL A 86 -1.76 10.71 11.99
C VAL A 86 -1.84 9.20 11.73
N CYS A 87 -2.81 8.51 12.33
CA CYS A 87 -2.98 7.07 12.11
C CYS A 87 -3.28 6.73 10.64
N ILE A 88 -4.16 7.50 9.98
CA ILE A 88 -4.51 7.30 8.57
C ILE A 88 -3.35 7.64 7.65
N ASP A 89 -2.62 8.72 7.93
CA ASP A 89 -1.45 9.11 7.13
C ASP A 89 -0.35 8.04 7.21
N ASN A 90 -0.04 7.55 8.41
CA ASN A 90 0.89 6.46 8.63
C ASN A 90 0.47 5.18 7.91
N ALA A 91 -0.82 4.80 7.99
CA ALA A 91 -1.34 3.63 7.29
C ALA A 91 -1.23 3.77 5.76
N ARG A 92 -1.46 4.97 5.21
CA ARG A 92 -1.28 5.24 3.77
C ARG A 92 0.20 5.20 3.37
N LEU A 93 1.09 5.76 4.18
CA LEU A 93 2.52 5.73 3.92
C LEU A 93 3.05 4.29 3.90
N TYR A 94 2.71 3.51 4.93
CA TYR A 94 3.10 2.10 5.02
C TYR A 94 2.57 1.30 3.84
N ARG A 95 1.31 1.51 3.44
CA ARG A 95 0.72 0.83 2.26
C ARG A 95 1.46 1.17 0.96
N ARG A 96 1.81 2.43 0.73
CA ARG A 96 2.53 2.86 -0.48
C ARG A 96 3.93 2.25 -0.54
N GLU A 97 4.66 2.26 0.57
CA GLU A 97 5.99 1.66 0.63
C GLU A 97 5.92 0.14 0.39
N HIS A 98 4.88 -0.51 0.92
CA HIS A 98 4.64 -1.93 0.71
C HIS A 98 4.28 -2.26 -0.75
N GLU A 99 3.40 -1.49 -1.39
CA GLU A 99 3.05 -1.67 -2.80
C GLU A 99 4.29 -1.56 -3.71
N ARG A 100 5.19 -0.62 -3.43
CA ARG A 100 6.46 -0.47 -4.16
C ARG A 100 7.36 -1.70 -4.00
N ALA A 101 7.51 -2.20 -2.77
CA ALA A 101 8.32 -3.38 -2.50
C ALA A 101 7.75 -4.65 -3.18
N LEU A 102 6.42 -4.80 -3.22
CA LEU A 102 5.75 -5.89 -3.95
C LEU A 102 5.92 -5.79 -5.47
N ILE A 103 5.82 -4.58 -6.03
CA ILE A 103 6.04 -4.36 -7.47
C ILE A 103 7.48 -4.73 -7.83
N LEU A 104 8.46 -4.31 -7.02
CA LEU A 104 9.86 -4.69 -7.20
C LEU A 104 10.02 -6.22 -7.16
N GLN A 105 9.50 -6.88 -6.12
CA GLN A 105 9.60 -8.34 -6.00
C GLN A 105 8.99 -9.07 -7.20
N ARG A 106 7.79 -8.66 -7.66
CA ARG A 106 7.13 -9.28 -8.82
C ARG A 106 7.91 -9.05 -10.12
N SER A 107 8.55 -7.88 -10.28
CA SER A 107 9.40 -7.61 -11.43
C SER A 107 10.67 -8.46 -11.45
N LEU A 108 11.08 -8.97 -10.29
CA LEU A 108 12.23 -9.84 -10.11
C LEU A 108 11.91 -11.33 -10.25
N LEU A 109 10.65 -11.73 -10.45
CA LEU A 109 10.29 -13.11 -10.83
C LEU A 109 10.22 -13.24 -12.36
N PRO A 110 10.43 -14.44 -12.93
CA PRO A 110 10.20 -14.67 -14.35
C PRO A 110 8.77 -14.29 -14.74
N PRO A 111 8.56 -13.52 -15.84
CA PRO A 111 7.22 -13.17 -16.27
C PRO A 111 6.53 -14.40 -16.91
N GLY A 112 5.31 -14.69 -16.45
CA GLY A 112 4.45 -15.73 -17.05
C GLY A 112 4.84 -17.16 -16.65
N ASP A 113 4.34 -18.13 -17.41
CA ASP A 113 4.74 -19.53 -17.29
C ASP A 113 6.05 -19.71 -18.06
N PRO A 114 7.15 -20.12 -17.40
CA PRO A 114 8.42 -20.32 -18.09
C PRO A 114 8.30 -21.47 -19.09
N GLU A 115 8.68 -21.22 -20.34
CA GLU A 115 8.77 -22.25 -21.37
C GLU A 115 10.23 -22.68 -21.54
N ALA A 116 10.47 -23.99 -21.64
CA ALA A 116 11.76 -24.55 -22.00
C ALA A 116 11.57 -25.78 -22.89
N ALA A 117 12.41 -25.91 -23.92
CA ALA A 117 12.29 -26.98 -24.90
C ALA A 117 12.30 -28.38 -24.25
N GLY A 118 11.22 -29.15 -24.47
CA GLY A 118 11.09 -30.53 -23.99
C GLY A 118 10.65 -30.68 -22.53
N LEU A 119 10.28 -29.59 -21.85
CA LEU A 119 9.77 -29.62 -20.47
C LEU A 119 8.35 -29.05 -20.41
N ASP A 120 7.48 -29.72 -19.64
CA ASP A 120 6.20 -29.17 -19.22
C ASP A 120 6.38 -28.58 -17.82
N ILE A 121 6.40 -27.25 -17.73
CA ILE A 121 6.77 -26.51 -16.52
C ILE A 121 5.54 -25.78 -15.98
N ALA A 122 5.13 -26.17 -14.77
CA ALA A 122 4.12 -25.44 -14.01
C ALA A 122 4.78 -24.74 -12.82
N CYS A 123 4.55 -23.45 -12.68
CA CYS A 123 5.04 -22.67 -11.55
C CYS A 123 3.88 -22.08 -10.74
N ARG A 124 4.02 -22.03 -9.42
CA ARG A 124 3.04 -21.36 -8.56
C ARG A 124 3.75 -20.72 -7.38
N TYR A 125 3.95 -19.41 -7.47
CA TYR A 125 4.45 -18.63 -6.34
C TYR A 125 3.29 -18.26 -5.40
N LEU A 126 3.25 -18.90 -4.23
CA LEU A 126 2.32 -18.56 -3.15
C LEU A 126 3.09 -17.87 -2.03
N PRO A 127 2.96 -16.54 -1.86
CA PRO A 127 3.60 -15.88 -0.73
C PRO A 127 3.05 -16.46 0.59
N GLY A 128 3.95 -16.81 1.52
CA GLY A 128 3.64 -17.34 2.84
C GLY A 128 2.95 -16.31 3.74
N ASN A 129 1.65 -16.11 3.52
CA ASN A 129 0.64 -15.48 4.38
C ASN A 129 1.06 -14.35 5.35
N THR A 130 0.74 -13.10 4.95
CA THR A 130 -0.05 -12.07 5.64
C THR A 130 0.30 -10.78 4.93
N ALA A 131 -0.46 -10.37 3.91
CA ALA A 131 -0.60 -9.04 3.27
C ALA A 131 0.55 -7.97 3.28
N ASN A 132 1.76 -8.27 3.72
CA ASN A 132 2.71 -7.33 4.32
C ASN A 132 4.19 -7.72 4.14
N GLU A 133 4.53 -8.93 3.68
CA GLU A 133 5.93 -9.37 3.60
C GLU A 133 6.35 -9.72 2.17
N VAL A 134 7.46 -9.11 1.74
CA VAL A 134 8.18 -9.48 0.51
C VAL A 134 9.04 -10.69 0.84
N GLY A 135 8.80 -11.79 0.13
CA GLY A 135 9.51 -13.07 0.31
C GLY A 135 10.89 -13.04 -0.35
N GLY A 136 11.84 -13.72 0.28
CA GLY A 136 13.17 -13.99 -0.27
C GLY A 136 13.16 -15.10 -1.32
N ASP A 137 12.12 -15.93 -1.34
CA ASP A 137 11.96 -17.05 -2.28
C ASP A 137 11.89 -16.59 -3.74
N TRP A 138 12.64 -17.25 -4.61
CA TRP A 138 12.54 -17.10 -6.06
C TRP A 138 12.71 -18.43 -6.78
N PHE A 139 12.31 -18.43 -8.05
CA PHE A 139 12.68 -19.47 -8.99
C PHE A 139 13.07 -18.83 -10.33
N ASP A 140 13.85 -19.54 -11.14
CA ASP A 140 14.16 -19.17 -12.52
C ASP A 140 14.26 -20.43 -13.39
N VAL A 141 13.99 -20.24 -14.69
CA VAL A 141 14.15 -21.26 -15.72
C VAL A 141 14.99 -20.65 -16.82
N ILE A 142 16.16 -21.23 -17.06
CA ILE A 142 17.18 -20.67 -17.94
C ILE A 142 17.50 -21.72 -19.01
N GLU A 143 17.23 -21.40 -20.27
CA GLU A 143 17.70 -22.20 -21.40
C GLU A 143 19.22 -22.09 -21.52
N LEU A 144 19.89 -23.23 -21.59
CA LEU A 144 21.33 -23.34 -21.68
C LEU A 144 21.76 -23.84 -23.06
N PRO A 145 23.04 -23.63 -23.44
CA PRO A 145 23.62 -24.28 -24.60
C PRO A 145 23.43 -25.82 -24.57
N GLY A 146 23.20 -26.41 -25.75
CA GLY A 146 23.12 -27.85 -25.90
C GLY A 146 21.78 -28.49 -25.51
N HIS A 147 20.66 -27.77 -25.64
CA HIS A 147 19.31 -28.24 -25.29
C HIS A 147 19.16 -28.64 -23.81
N ARG A 148 19.93 -27.99 -22.94
CA ARG A 148 19.83 -28.13 -21.49
C ARG A 148 19.00 -27.00 -20.92
N THR A 149 18.42 -27.22 -19.75
CA THR A 149 17.67 -26.22 -19.00
C THR A 149 18.14 -26.24 -17.56
N ALA A 150 18.50 -25.07 -17.01
CA ALA A 150 18.71 -24.91 -15.58
C ALA A 150 17.39 -24.52 -14.91
N LEU A 151 17.04 -25.26 -13.85
CA LEU A 151 15.94 -24.95 -12.95
C LEU A 151 16.54 -24.46 -11.64
N VAL A 152 16.20 -23.24 -11.25
CA VAL A 152 16.75 -22.58 -10.06
C VAL A 152 15.61 -22.35 -9.09
N VAL A 153 15.83 -22.70 -7.83
CA VAL A 153 14.97 -22.31 -6.70
C VAL A 153 15.89 -21.87 -5.59
N GLY A 154 15.58 -20.75 -4.95
CA GLY A 154 16.33 -20.28 -3.79
C GLY A 154 15.45 -19.52 -2.82
N ASP A 155 15.96 -19.38 -1.60
CA ASP A 155 15.36 -18.61 -0.50
C ASP A 155 16.46 -17.74 0.13
N VAL A 156 16.19 -16.44 0.24
CA VAL A 156 17.08 -15.49 0.89
C VAL A 156 16.66 -15.30 2.32
N MET A 157 17.59 -15.51 3.25
CA MET A 157 17.34 -15.25 4.66
C MET A 157 16.88 -13.81 4.92
N GLY A 158 15.71 -13.69 5.55
CA GLY A 158 15.13 -12.41 5.94
C GLY A 158 13.83 -12.11 5.21
N ARG A 159 13.41 -10.85 5.26
CA ARG A 159 12.14 -10.39 4.67
C ARG A 159 12.19 -8.92 4.27
N GLY A 160 11.28 -8.51 3.40
CA GLY A 160 11.13 -7.12 3.01
C GLY A 160 12.10 -6.68 1.91
N LEU A 161 12.27 -5.36 1.75
CA LEU A 161 13.02 -4.78 0.63
C LEU A 161 14.48 -5.29 0.54
N ARG A 162 15.16 -5.48 1.67
CA ARG A 162 16.54 -5.99 1.69
C ARG A 162 16.64 -7.41 1.11
N ALA A 163 15.71 -8.29 1.47
CA ALA A 163 15.66 -9.65 0.94
C ALA A 163 15.36 -9.63 -0.57
N ALA A 164 14.50 -8.71 -1.04
CA ALA A 164 14.20 -8.55 -2.46
C ALA A 164 15.43 -8.12 -3.28
N VAL A 165 16.23 -7.19 -2.75
CA VAL A 165 17.46 -6.72 -3.41
C VAL A 165 18.47 -7.86 -3.53
N ALA A 166 18.75 -8.55 -2.42
CA ALA A 166 19.66 -9.70 -2.43
C ALA A 166 19.17 -10.83 -3.35
N MET A 167 17.86 -11.10 -3.39
CA MET A 167 17.28 -12.06 -4.33
C MET A 167 17.53 -11.65 -5.79
N GLY A 168 17.36 -10.37 -6.13
CA GLY A 168 17.63 -9.87 -7.48
C GLY A 168 19.11 -9.98 -7.88
N GLU A 169 20.02 -9.73 -6.94
CA GLU A 169 21.47 -9.91 -7.12
C GLU A 169 21.81 -11.38 -7.37
N LEU A 170 21.36 -12.29 -6.49
CA LEU A 170 21.60 -13.73 -6.63
C LEU A 170 20.99 -14.29 -7.92
N ARG A 171 19.76 -13.90 -8.27
CA ARG A 171 19.12 -14.33 -9.53
C ARG A 171 19.94 -13.90 -10.74
N THR A 172 20.43 -12.67 -10.74
CA THR A 172 21.26 -12.13 -11.85
C THR A 172 22.60 -12.85 -11.93
N ALA A 173 23.23 -13.11 -10.79
CA ALA A 173 24.48 -13.86 -10.71
C ALA A 173 24.31 -15.29 -11.22
N VAL A 174 23.30 -16.03 -10.71
CA VAL A 174 22.98 -17.39 -11.18
C VAL A 174 22.76 -17.41 -12.69
N ARG A 175 21.92 -16.51 -13.23
CA ARG A 175 21.65 -16.46 -14.66
C ARG A 175 22.92 -16.22 -15.48
N THR A 176 23.77 -15.31 -15.03
CA THR A 176 25.03 -14.99 -15.72
C THR A 176 25.99 -16.17 -15.71
N LEU A 177 26.20 -16.79 -14.53
CA LEU A 177 27.10 -17.92 -14.35
C LEU A 177 26.61 -19.17 -15.10
N ALA A 178 25.31 -19.43 -15.09
CA ALA A 178 24.72 -20.56 -15.82
C ALA A 178 24.89 -20.40 -17.34
N LEU A 179 24.75 -19.17 -17.88
CA LEU A 179 24.98 -18.89 -19.30
C LEU A 179 26.45 -19.03 -19.73
N LEU A 180 27.39 -19.06 -18.78
CA LEU A 180 28.80 -19.39 -19.04
C LEU A 180 29.07 -20.90 -19.08
N ASP A 181 28.01 -21.72 -19.05
CA ASP A 181 28.08 -23.18 -19.09
C ASP A 181 28.82 -23.82 -17.90
N LEU A 182 28.84 -23.12 -16.75
CA LEU A 182 29.39 -23.63 -15.50
C LEU A 182 28.51 -24.74 -14.93
N GLU A 183 29.14 -25.74 -14.30
CA GLU A 183 28.40 -26.81 -13.62
C GLU A 183 27.70 -26.25 -12.37
N PRO A 184 26.54 -26.82 -11.95
CA PRO A 184 25.76 -26.28 -10.84
C PRO A 184 26.56 -26.11 -9.53
N ALA A 185 27.50 -27.00 -9.25
CA ALA A 185 28.36 -26.90 -8.07
C ALA A 185 29.28 -25.66 -8.13
N GLU A 186 29.82 -25.35 -9.31
CA GLU A 186 30.69 -24.19 -9.52
C GLU A 186 29.88 -22.89 -9.42
N VAL A 187 28.66 -22.88 -9.97
CA VAL A 187 27.72 -21.76 -9.80
C VAL A 187 27.44 -21.52 -8.32
N LEU A 188 27.10 -22.56 -7.55
CA LEU A 188 26.83 -22.42 -6.12
C LEU A 188 28.06 -21.93 -5.33
N SER A 189 29.25 -22.46 -5.62
CA SER A 189 30.49 -21.98 -4.98
C SER A 189 30.80 -20.52 -5.31
N ALA A 190 30.55 -20.08 -6.54
CA ALA A 190 30.73 -18.68 -6.92
C ALA A 190 29.71 -17.75 -6.24
N LEU A 191 28.50 -18.23 -5.92
CA LEU A 191 27.49 -17.45 -5.20
C LEU A 191 27.83 -17.26 -3.72
N ASP A 192 28.58 -18.18 -3.10
CA ASP A 192 29.06 -18.04 -1.72
C ASP A 192 30.04 -16.87 -1.55
N GLU A 193 30.62 -16.36 -2.65
CA GLU A 193 31.54 -15.22 -2.67
C GLU A 193 30.86 -13.86 -2.94
N VAL A 194 29.55 -13.85 -3.23
CA VAL A 194 28.73 -12.65 -3.49
C VAL A 194 28.12 -12.12 -2.20
#